data_AF-K9GD85-F1
#
_entry.id   AF-K9GD85-F1
#
_cell.length_a   1.000
_cell.length_b   1.000
_cell.length_c   1.000
_cell.angle_alpha   90.00
_cell.angle_beta   90.00
_cell.angle_gamma   90.00
#
_symmetry.space_group_name_H-M   'P 1'
#
loop_
_entity.id
_entity.type
_entity.pdbx_description
1 polymer ?
#
loop_
_entity_poly.entity_id
_entity_poly.type
_entity_poly.pdbx_seq_one_letter_code
_entity_poly.pdbx_strand_id
1 'polypeptide(L)'
;MASHCDSYIPFDKGLYSNPALFPELDRWERHFLNLMKDIVAPSPLDKFLIGSSFHESHHRCFIQNLLQPGPTSILKDATVACAAVLLGDQYTQYTKTSVEVGHRRAALAVSGLRSLQISEKQDLITALVLGVAIVTFALHVVDGQPFLISHCTLALVKPVYQNLLAMNHGVMDMLMCLVSTETFECLIRSEVPTIRIGERDRCGVVDRYLGLSSSLFAYLYDLCEAGHLMKVSGGRVDADVVKRLETVRGSLGQWKPSPPPDLVERFTRSEVVGMLAQAKVLRLSALLILHRLRYPYGQHDKEALQLSRAITAEIGIALRSTGRSIPCTALPYTIAGFEITEAETRAAVVDKIDDVVTFSRQSQLQVRRLLSSVWDARDGGDQIHWFDIGDYVRQTPSTWADAQGTT
;
A
#
# COMPACT_ATOMS: atom_id res chain seq x y z
N MET A 1 3.77 37.40 -23.17
CA MET A 1 3.86 37.02 -24.60
C MET A 1 4.04 35.52 -24.66
N ALA A 2 3.16 34.86 -25.40
CA ALA A 2 2.98 33.41 -25.42
C ALA A 2 4.19 32.67 -26.01
N SER A 3 4.50 31.52 -25.41
CA SER A 3 5.33 30.45 -25.96
C SER A 3 5.04 29.16 -25.18
N HIS A 4 3.80 28.68 -25.27
CA HIS A 4 3.46 27.30 -24.90
C HIS A 4 3.80 26.42 -26.09
N CYS A 5 4.78 25.53 -25.90
CA CYS A 5 5.04 24.44 -26.82
C CYS A 5 4.13 23.28 -26.42
N ASP A 6 2.89 23.31 -26.91
CA ASP A 6 1.96 22.18 -26.86
C ASP A 6 2.39 21.15 -27.91
N SER A 7 3.02 20.08 -27.47
CA SER A 7 2.98 18.80 -28.19
C SER A 7 2.12 17.83 -27.40
N TYR A 8 0.82 18.14 -27.32
CA TYR A 8 -0.22 17.26 -26.78
C TYR A 8 -0.51 16.17 -27.81
N ILE A 9 -0.30 14.89 -27.47
CA ILE A 9 -0.85 13.78 -28.25
C ILE A 9 -2.31 13.62 -27.81
N PRO A 10 -3.31 13.77 -28.71
CA PRO A 10 -4.72 13.64 -28.36
C PRO A 10 -5.04 12.26 -27.80
N PHE A 11 -5.83 12.23 -26.72
CA PHE A 11 -6.23 11.04 -25.96
C PHE A 11 -7.01 10.00 -26.81
N ASP A 12 -7.62 10.50 -27.89
CA ASP A 12 -8.63 9.92 -28.77
C ASP A 12 -8.06 9.11 -29.96
N LYS A 13 -6.74 9.09 -30.17
CA LYS A 13 -6.11 8.13 -31.09
C LYS A 13 -5.54 6.95 -30.31
N GLY A 14 -6.16 5.77 -30.44
CA GLY A 14 -5.67 4.52 -29.84
C GLY A 14 -4.19 4.25 -30.18
N LEU A 15 -3.46 3.56 -29.29
CA LEU A 15 -2.06 3.17 -29.54
C LEU A 15 -1.93 2.21 -30.75
N TYR A 16 -3.01 1.50 -31.13
CA TYR A 16 -3.12 0.78 -32.40
C TYR A 16 -2.90 1.68 -33.63
N SER A 17 -3.22 2.97 -33.53
CA SER A 17 -3.09 3.95 -34.61
C SER A 17 -1.67 4.51 -34.76
N ASN A 18 -0.75 4.16 -33.85
CA ASN A 18 0.64 4.59 -33.89
C ASN A 18 1.60 3.44 -33.51
N PRO A 19 1.84 2.47 -34.41
CA PRO A 19 2.76 1.36 -34.17
C PRO A 19 4.22 1.79 -33.94
N ALA A 20 4.55 3.07 -34.21
CA ALA A 20 5.85 3.66 -33.90
C ALA A 20 6.03 3.94 -32.39
N LEU A 21 4.96 3.97 -31.59
CA LEU A 21 5.07 4.00 -30.14
C LEU A 21 5.34 2.57 -29.65
N PHE A 22 6.57 2.32 -29.18
CA PHE A 22 7.07 1.02 -28.71
C PHE A 22 7.13 -0.09 -29.78
N PRO A 23 7.95 0.07 -30.85
CA PRO A 23 8.08 -0.92 -31.92
C PRO A 23 8.55 -2.30 -31.41
N GLU A 24 9.24 -2.35 -30.28
CA GLU A 24 9.80 -3.54 -29.65
C GLU A 24 8.78 -4.42 -28.89
N LEU A 25 7.57 -3.93 -28.66
CA LEU A 25 6.55 -4.72 -27.96
C LEU A 25 5.97 -5.80 -28.87
N ASP A 26 5.87 -7.01 -28.33
CA ASP A 26 5.15 -8.10 -28.97
C ASP A 26 3.63 -7.86 -28.97
N ARG A 27 2.89 -8.75 -29.64
CA ARG A 27 1.43 -8.63 -29.79
C ARG A 27 0.71 -8.62 -28.44
N TRP A 28 1.15 -9.41 -27.47
CA TRP A 28 0.50 -9.54 -26.17
C TRP A 28 0.80 -8.34 -25.28
N GLU A 29 2.03 -7.85 -25.32
CA GLU A 29 2.44 -6.70 -24.56
C GLU A 29 1.74 -5.43 -25.02
N ARG A 30 1.58 -5.25 -26.35
CA ARG A 30 0.74 -4.17 -26.89
C ARG A 30 -0.72 -4.32 -26.48
N HIS A 31 -1.23 -5.54 -26.46
CA HIS A 31 -2.60 -5.79 -26.03
C HIS A 31 -2.82 -5.34 -24.58
N PHE A 32 -1.93 -5.72 -23.65
CA PHE A 32 -2.01 -5.28 -22.25
C PHE A 32 -1.87 -3.77 -22.11
N LEU A 33 -0.94 -3.14 -22.83
CA LEU A 33 -0.75 -1.69 -22.81
C LEU A 33 -2.00 -0.95 -23.30
N ASN A 34 -2.65 -1.45 -24.35
CA ASN A 34 -3.87 -0.87 -24.90
C ASN A 34 -5.05 -1.04 -23.94
N LEU A 35 -5.20 -2.22 -23.34
CA LEU A 35 -6.23 -2.44 -22.32
C LEU A 35 -6.05 -1.49 -21.13
N MET A 36 -4.82 -1.25 -20.70
CA MET A 36 -4.53 -0.30 -19.63
C MET A 36 -4.87 1.15 -20.03
N LYS A 37 -4.55 1.54 -21.27
CA LYS A 37 -4.88 2.86 -21.84
C LYS A 37 -6.38 3.06 -21.97
N ASP A 38 -7.11 2.06 -22.43
CA ASP A 38 -8.52 2.20 -22.79
C ASP A 38 -9.45 1.70 -21.65
N ILE A 39 -8.90 1.49 -20.45
CA ILE A 39 -9.67 1.00 -19.30
C ILE A 39 -10.71 2.03 -18.87
N VAL A 40 -11.98 1.61 -18.82
CA VAL A 40 -13.10 2.45 -18.39
C VAL A 40 -13.59 1.97 -17.02
N ALA A 41 -14.12 2.88 -16.21
CA ALA A 41 -14.79 2.53 -14.97
C ALA A 41 -16.06 1.67 -15.22
N PRO A 42 -16.36 0.65 -14.39
CA PRO A 42 -15.56 0.18 -13.26
C PRO A 42 -14.32 -0.59 -13.71
N SER A 43 -13.18 -0.24 -13.14
CA SER A 43 -11.85 -0.77 -13.50
C SER A 43 -11.23 -1.58 -12.34
N PRO A 44 -10.39 -2.58 -12.63
CA PRO A 44 -9.56 -3.22 -11.60
C PRO A 44 -8.69 -2.22 -10.80
N LEU A 45 -8.38 -1.04 -11.35
CA LEU A 45 -7.71 0.05 -10.63
C LEU A 45 -8.56 0.66 -9.50
N ASP A 46 -9.88 0.55 -9.56
CA ASP A 46 -10.77 1.21 -8.59
C ASP A 46 -10.64 0.60 -7.20
N LYS A 47 -10.14 -0.64 -7.11
CA LYS A 47 -9.82 -1.33 -5.85
C LYS A 47 -8.71 -0.64 -5.05
N PHE A 48 -7.87 0.14 -5.72
CA PHE A 48 -6.74 0.86 -5.12
C PHE A 48 -7.17 2.23 -4.60
N LEU A 49 -8.25 2.78 -5.16
CA LEU A 49 -8.67 4.15 -4.93
C LEU A 49 -9.72 4.20 -3.82
N ILE A 50 -9.62 5.19 -2.94
CA ILE A 50 -10.60 5.43 -1.87
C ILE A 50 -11.99 5.77 -2.42
N GLY A 51 -12.09 6.14 -3.70
CA GLY A 51 -13.31 6.57 -4.34
C GLY A 51 -13.24 6.52 -5.87
N SER A 52 -14.39 6.29 -6.52
CA SER A 52 -14.52 6.31 -7.98
C SER A 52 -14.25 7.69 -8.57
N SER A 53 -14.47 8.77 -7.80
CA SER A 53 -14.18 10.15 -8.20
C SER A 53 -12.71 10.38 -8.54
N PHE A 54 -11.81 9.50 -8.08
CA PHE A 54 -10.38 9.57 -8.40
C PHE A 54 -10.01 8.84 -9.69
N HIS A 55 -10.86 7.97 -10.22
CA HIS A 55 -10.55 7.07 -11.34
C HIS A 55 -9.95 7.82 -12.52
N GLU A 56 -10.69 8.78 -13.06
CA GLU A 56 -10.29 9.51 -14.27
C GLU A 56 -8.97 10.27 -14.06
N SER A 57 -8.83 10.94 -12.92
CA SER A 57 -7.60 11.68 -12.60
C SER A 57 -6.38 10.77 -12.40
N HIS A 58 -6.58 9.57 -11.87
CA HIS A 58 -5.53 8.58 -11.67
C HIS A 58 -5.11 7.95 -12.99
N HIS A 59 -6.08 7.47 -13.76
CA HIS A 59 -5.85 6.90 -15.07
C HIS A 59 -5.17 7.91 -16.01
N ARG A 60 -5.69 9.15 -16.09
CA ARG A 60 -5.08 10.22 -16.90
C ARG A 60 -3.64 10.51 -16.52
N CYS A 61 -3.35 10.62 -15.23
CA CYS A 61 -1.99 10.89 -14.75
C CYS A 61 -1.03 9.75 -15.14
N PHE A 62 -1.47 8.50 -15.01
CA PHE A 62 -0.69 7.34 -15.38
C PHE A 62 -0.40 7.31 -16.90
N ILE A 63 -1.43 7.47 -17.74
CA ILE A 63 -1.30 7.43 -19.19
C ILE A 63 -0.49 8.61 -19.73
N GLN A 64 -0.68 9.82 -19.19
CA GLN A 64 0.09 10.99 -19.61
C GLN A 64 1.60 10.77 -19.41
N ASN A 65 2.02 10.17 -18.29
CA ASN A 65 3.42 9.88 -18.04
C ASN A 65 3.97 8.77 -18.93
N LEU A 66 3.15 7.74 -19.24
CA LEU A 66 3.53 6.68 -20.17
C LEU A 66 3.80 7.21 -21.59
N LEU A 67 3.08 8.24 -22.03
CA LEU A 67 3.15 8.77 -23.39
C LEU A 67 4.18 9.90 -23.56
N GLN A 68 4.87 10.33 -22.50
CA GLN A 68 5.90 11.37 -22.60
C GLN A 68 7.14 10.88 -23.36
N PRO A 69 7.81 11.70 -24.20
CA PRO A 69 8.92 11.26 -25.04
C PRO A 69 10.22 10.87 -24.32
N GLY A 70 10.34 11.11 -23.01
CA GLY A 70 11.57 10.93 -22.23
C GLY A 70 11.77 9.49 -21.73
N PRO A 71 11.40 9.16 -20.47
CA PRO A 71 11.64 7.83 -19.87
C PRO A 71 10.60 6.78 -20.28
N THR A 72 10.15 6.85 -21.53
CA THR A 72 9.07 6.04 -22.10
C THR A 72 9.34 4.54 -22.01
N SER A 73 10.61 4.12 -22.14
CA SER A 73 10.98 2.70 -22.20
C SER A 73 10.75 1.97 -20.86
N ILE A 74 11.11 2.59 -19.74
CA ILE A 74 11.02 1.96 -18.41
C ILE A 74 9.57 1.96 -17.90
N LEU A 75 8.83 3.06 -18.09
CA LEU A 75 7.42 3.13 -17.71
C LEU A 75 6.55 2.16 -18.50
N LYS A 76 6.89 1.93 -19.78
CA LYS A 76 6.23 0.92 -20.61
C LYS A 76 6.40 -0.48 -20.01
N ASP A 77 7.60 -0.87 -19.59
CA ASP A 77 7.83 -2.18 -18.98
C ASP A 77 7.02 -2.36 -17.69
N ALA A 78 7.02 -1.35 -16.82
CA ALA A 78 6.24 -1.37 -15.58
C ALA A 78 4.73 -1.42 -15.84
N THR A 79 4.27 -0.69 -16.86
CA THR A 79 2.86 -0.67 -17.26
C THR A 79 2.41 -2.02 -17.78
N VAL A 80 3.19 -2.66 -18.66
CA VAL A 80 2.87 -4.00 -19.18
C VAL A 80 2.82 -5.01 -18.04
N ALA A 81 3.76 -4.94 -17.08
CA ALA A 81 3.74 -5.82 -15.92
C ALA A 81 2.49 -5.62 -15.05
N CYS A 82 2.14 -4.37 -14.74
CA CYS A 82 0.95 -4.04 -13.97
C CYS A 82 -0.33 -4.50 -14.69
N ALA A 83 -0.46 -4.20 -15.98
CA ALA A 83 -1.59 -4.61 -16.80
C ALA A 83 -1.73 -6.14 -16.87
N ALA A 84 -0.62 -6.86 -16.99
CA ALA A 84 -0.61 -8.31 -16.99
C ALA A 84 -1.29 -8.88 -15.72
N VAL A 85 -0.92 -8.44 -14.52
CA VAL A 85 -1.55 -8.96 -13.30
C VAL A 85 -2.99 -8.51 -13.13
N LEU A 86 -3.30 -7.24 -13.41
CA LEU A 86 -4.65 -6.70 -13.21
C LEU A 86 -5.68 -7.33 -14.16
N LEU A 87 -5.27 -7.65 -15.38
CA LEU A 87 -6.15 -8.21 -16.42
C LEU A 87 -6.06 -9.74 -16.46
N GLY A 88 -4.92 -10.32 -16.07
CA GLY A 88 -4.75 -11.76 -15.94
C GLY A 88 -5.64 -12.36 -14.84
N ASP A 89 -5.89 -11.61 -13.77
CA ASP A 89 -6.82 -11.99 -12.71
C ASP A 89 -8.30 -11.93 -13.16
N GLN A 90 -8.62 -11.10 -14.15
CA GLN A 90 -10.00 -10.96 -14.66
C GLN A 90 -10.35 -11.96 -15.75
N TYR A 91 -9.36 -12.40 -16.53
CA TYR A 91 -9.59 -13.19 -17.73
C TYR A 91 -8.70 -14.45 -17.72
N THR A 92 -9.31 -15.58 -17.35
CA THR A 92 -8.65 -16.91 -17.23
C THR A 92 -7.92 -17.35 -18.50
N GLN A 93 -8.38 -16.88 -19.67
CA GLN A 93 -7.73 -17.15 -20.95
C GLN A 93 -6.33 -16.52 -21.11
N TYR A 94 -5.96 -15.56 -20.25
CA TYR A 94 -4.67 -14.87 -20.32
C TYR A 94 -3.68 -15.29 -19.23
N THR A 95 -4.06 -16.13 -18.28
CA THR A 95 -3.31 -16.33 -17.03
C THR A 95 -1.86 -16.79 -17.22
N LYS A 96 -1.59 -17.82 -18.03
CA LYS A 96 -0.21 -18.34 -18.20
C LYS A 96 0.71 -17.34 -18.91
N THR A 97 0.27 -16.83 -20.06
CA THR A 97 1.04 -15.86 -20.86
C THR A 97 1.21 -14.53 -20.11
N SER A 98 0.20 -14.12 -19.35
CA SER A 98 0.26 -12.91 -18.52
C SER A 98 1.34 -13.00 -17.45
N VAL A 99 1.45 -14.14 -16.75
CA VAL A 99 2.46 -14.33 -15.70
C VAL A 99 3.89 -14.22 -16.28
N GLU A 100 4.18 -14.93 -17.36
CA GLU A 100 5.51 -14.90 -18.00
C GLU A 100 5.89 -13.50 -18.50
N VAL A 101 4.98 -12.84 -19.23
CA VAL A 101 5.17 -11.47 -19.73
C VAL A 101 5.35 -10.49 -18.57
N GLY A 102 4.50 -10.62 -17.54
CA GLY A 102 4.51 -9.77 -16.36
C GLY A 102 5.83 -9.83 -15.61
N HIS A 103 6.34 -11.03 -15.31
CA HIS A 103 7.64 -11.20 -14.63
C HIS A 103 8.80 -10.66 -15.44
N ARG A 104 8.85 -10.95 -16.75
CA ARG A 104 9.91 -10.45 -17.64
C ARG A 104 9.95 -8.92 -17.64
N ARG A 105 8.79 -8.28 -17.80
CA ARG A 105 8.67 -6.83 -17.86
C ARG A 105 8.88 -6.16 -16.50
N ALA A 106 8.44 -6.79 -15.41
CA ALA A 106 8.73 -6.32 -14.06
C ALA A 106 10.24 -6.33 -13.77
N ALA A 107 10.97 -7.36 -14.19
CA ALA A 107 12.43 -7.42 -14.01
C ALA A 107 13.14 -6.28 -14.75
N LEU A 108 12.74 -5.98 -15.99
CA LEU A 108 13.27 -4.84 -16.75
C LEU A 108 12.92 -3.50 -16.08
N ALA A 109 11.69 -3.35 -15.59
CA ALA A 109 11.26 -2.15 -14.88
C ALA A 109 12.04 -1.93 -13.57
N VAL A 110 12.29 -3.00 -12.80
CA VAL A 110 13.12 -2.95 -11.58
C VAL A 110 14.57 -2.60 -11.93
N SER A 111 15.13 -3.16 -13.01
CA SER A 111 16.45 -2.78 -13.50
C SER A 111 16.49 -1.28 -13.87
N GLY A 112 15.45 -0.79 -14.55
CA GLY A 112 15.31 0.61 -14.90
C GLY A 112 15.23 1.52 -13.67
N LEU A 113 14.46 1.13 -12.65
CA LEU A 113 14.37 1.87 -11.38
C LEU A 113 15.73 1.99 -10.69
N ARG A 114 16.54 0.91 -10.69
CA ARG A 114 17.88 0.90 -10.08
C ARG A 114 18.88 1.79 -10.81
N SER A 115 18.69 1.99 -12.11
CA SER A 115 19.55 2.83 -12.96
C SER A 115 19.06 4.27 -13.05
N LEU A 116 17.84 4.57 -12.58
CA LEU A 116 17.24 5.90 -12.67
C LEU A 116 18.00 6.89 -11.77
N GLN A 117 18.26 8.07 -12.31
CA GLN A 117 18.85 9.20 -11.59
C GLN A 117 17.88 10.37 -11.68
N ILE A 118 17.62 11.04 -10.56
CA ILE A 118 16.73 12.20 -10.54
C ILE A 118 17.55 13.46 -10.79
N SER A 119 17.49 13.97 -12.03
CA SER A 119 18.14 15.23 -12.41
C SER A 119 17.12 16.34 -12.59
N GLU A 120 15.92 16.01 -13.06
CA GLU A 120 14.84 16.96 -13.28
C GLU A 120 13.50 16.51 -12.69
N LYS A 121 12.52 17.42 -12.74
CA LYS A 121 11.16 17.17 -12.21
C LYS A 121 10.50 15.96 -12.86
N GLN A 122 10.74 15.72 -14.14
CA GLN A 122 10.11 14.60 -14.85
C GLN A 122 10.69 13.24 -14.42
N ASP A 123 11.98 13.16 -14.11
CA ASP A 123 12.61 11.94 -13.56
C ASP A 123 11.98 11.54 -12.23
N LEU A 124 11.70 12.54 -11.38
CA LEU A 124 11.05 12.34 -10.09
C LEU A 124 9.63 11.80 -10.25
N ILE A 125 8.83 12.40 -11.14
CA ILE A 125 7.47 11.89 -11.44
C ILE A 125 7.56 10.46 -11.99
N THR A 126 8.51 10.22 -12.89
CA THR A 126 8.76 8.90 -13.49
C THR A 126 9.11 7.86 -12.41
N ALA A 127 9.99 8.18 -11.48
CA ALA A 127 10.36 7.29 -10.37
C ALA A 127 9.13 6.88 -9.54
N LEU A 128 8.24 7.83 -9.25
CA LEU A 128 7.03 7.58 -8.48
C LEU A 128 6.00 6.74 -9.26
N VAL A 129 5.73 7.07 -10.52
CA VAL A 129 4.81 6.29 -11.38
C VAL A 129 5.34 4.86 -11.56
N LEU A 130 6.64 4.74 -11.83
CA LEU A 130 7.35 3.46 -11.96
C LEU A 130 7.23 2.63 -10.68
N GLY A 131 7.55 3.22 -9.52
CA GLY A 131 7.44 2.56 -8.23
C GLY A 131 6.02 2.05 -7.95
N VAL A 132 5.00 2.88 -8.15
CA VAL A 132 3.59 2.51 -7.93
C VAL A 132 3.17 1.35 -8.85
N ALA A 133 3.58 1.37 -10.13
CA ALA A 133 3.28 0.30 -11.08
C ALA A 133 3.93 -1.04 -10.67
N ILE A 134 5.22 -1.02 -10.29
CA ILE A 134 5.95 -2.24 -9.89
C ILE A 134 5.45 -2.75 -8.53
N VAL A 135 5.15 -1.87 -7.56
CA VAL A 135 4.53 -2.27 -6.27
C VAL A 135 3.18 -2.94 -6.52
N THR A 136 2.36 -2.38 -7.42
CA THR A 136 1.09 -3.00 -7.81
C THR A 136 1.31 -4.41 -8.36
N PHE A 137 2.27 -4.59 -9.26
CA PHE A 137 2.65 -5.91 -9.75
C PHE A 137 3.09 -6.84 -8.61
N ALA A 138 3.98 -6.37 -7.74
CA ALA A 138 4.54 -7.16 -6.65
C ALA A 138 3.47 -7.63 -5.65
N LEU A 139 2.44 -6.82 -5.40
CA LEU A 139 1.33 -7.20 -4.53
C LEU A 139 0.43 -8.30 -5.12
N HIS A 140 0.58 -8.66 -6.40
CA HIS A 140 -0.21 -9.71 -7.06
C HIS A 140 0.56 -11.03 -7.27
N VAL A 141 1.87 -11.06 -7.00
CA VAL A 141 2.71 -12.24 -7.24
C VAL A 141 3.24 -12.85 -5.94
N VAL A 142 3.38 -14.17 -5.89
CA VAL A 142 3.68 -14.95 -4.67
C VAL A 142 4.94 -14.46 -3.96
N ASP A 143 6.01 -14.25 -4.70
CA ASP A 143 7.33 -13.85 -4.18
C ASP A 143 7.60 -12.35 -4.34
N GLY A 144 6.54 -11.56 -4.57
CA GLY A 144 6.64 -10.13 -4.75
C GLY A 144 7.20 -9.44 -3.50
N GLN A 145 8.03 -8.43 -3.71
CA GLN A 145 8.67 -7.66 -2.64
C GLN A 145 8.22 -6.19 -2.66
N PRO A 146 6.92 -5.90 -2.42
CA PRO A 146 6.40 -4.54 -2.50
C PRO A 146 7.11 -3.59 -1.52
N PHE A 147 7.49 -4.09 -0.34
CA PHE A 147 8.32 -3.37 0.62
C PHE A 147 9.66 -2.90 0.01
N LEU A 148 10.43 -3.82 -0.61
CA LEU A 148 11.75 -3.48 -1.16
C LEU A 148 11.63 -2.49 -2.33
N ILE A 149 10.62 -2.65 -3.18
CA ILE A 149 10.37 -1.73 -4.30
C ILE A 149 10.03 -0.33 -3.77
N SER A 150 9.13 -0.24 -2.79
CA SER A 150 8.81 1.03 -2.12
C SER A 150 10.05 1.63 -1.48
N HIS A 151 10.81 0.85 -0.70
CA HIS A 151 12.03 1.28 -0.04
C HIS A 151 13.06 1.85 -1.02
N CYS A 152 13.37 1.12 -2.09
CA CYS A 152 14.31 1.58 -3.12
C CYS A 152 13.82 2.85 -3.82
N THR A 153 12.53 2.93 -4.16
CA THR A 153 11.96 4.12 -4.80
C THR A 153 12.00 5.33 -3.86
N LEU A 154 11.62 5.15 -2.59
CA LEU A 154 11.63 6.21 -1.60
C LEU A 154 13.05 6.66 -1.27
N ALA A 155 14.03 5.75 -1.23
CA ALA A 155 15.43 6.10 -1.04
C ALA A 155 15.97 6.98 -2.18
N LEU A 156 15.57 6.69 -3.43
CA LEU A 156 15.91 7.50 -4.60
C LEU A 156 15.29 8.91 -4.52
N VAL A 157 14.05 9.00 -4.04
CA VAL A 157 13.26 10.25 -3.99
C VAL A 157 13.57 11.10 -2.75
N LYS A 158 14.00 10.50 -1.64
CA LYS A 158 14.24 11.17 -0.35
C LYS A 158 15.08 12.45 -0.45
N PRO A 159 16.20 12.49 -1.19
CA PRO A 159 17.02 13.72 -1.30
C PRO A 159 16.27 14.92 -1.88
N VAL A 160 15.24 14.68 -2.68
CA VAL A 160 14.45 15.71 -3.37
C VAL A 160 13.03 15.84 -2.81
N TYR A 161 12.75 15.30 -1.62
CA TYR A 161 11.42 15.32 -0.98
C TYR A 161 10.83 16.74 -0.88
N GLN A 162 11.66 17.76 -0.58
CA GLN A 162 11.18 19.14 -0.50
C GLN A 162 10.62 19.66 -1.84
N ASN A 163 11.15 19.19 -2.97
CA ASN A 163 10.63 19.54 -4.29
C ASN A 163 9.22 18.97 -4.49
N LEU A 164 8.93 17.78 -3.93
CA LEU A 164 7.61 17.14 -4.02
C LEU A 164 6.53 17.93 -3.27
N LEU A 165 6.86 18.54 -2.13
CA LEU A 165 5.91 19.35 -1.36
C LEU A 165 5.38 20.54 -2.17
N ALA A 166 6.15 21.05 -3.11
CA ALA A 166 5.75 22.12 -4.02
C ALA A 166 5.03 21.62 -5.29
N MET A 167 4.89 20.31 -5.49
CA MET A 167 4.21 19.74 -6.67
C MET A 167 2.70 19.61 -6.48
N ASN A 168 2.02 19.23 -7.56
CA ASN A 168 0.59 18.97 -7.50
C ASN A 168 0.27 17.79 -6.56
N HIS A 169 -0.93 17.79 -6.00
CA HIS A 169 -1.35 16.75 -5.05
C HIS A 169 -1.32 15.34 -5.65
N GLY A 170 -1.55 15.17 -6.95
CA GLY A 170 -1.55 13.86 -7.59
C GLY A 170 -0.19 13.16 -7.58
N VAL A 171 0.91 13.90 -7.72
CA VAL A 171 2.27 13.35 -7.58
C VAL A 171 2.54 12.98 -6.11
N MET A 172 2.10 13.80 -5.16
CA MET A 172 2.19 13.48 -3.73
C MET A 172 1.36 12.25 -3.37
N ASP A 173 0.21 12.02 -4.00
CA ASP A 173 -0.58 10.81 -3.77
C ASP A 173 0.21 9.54 -4.16
N MET A 174 0.99 9.59 -5.26
CA MET A 174 1.85 8.47 -5.67
C MET A 174 2.96 8.21 -4.65
N LEU A 175 3.56 9.26 -4.10
CA LEU A 175 4.49 9.13 -2.99
C LEU A 175 3.80 8.45 -1.79
N MET A 176 2.60 8.88 -1.44
CA MET A 176 1.86 8.32 -0.31
C MET A 176 1.49 6.85 -0.49
N CYS A 177 1.26 6.39 -1.73
CA CYS A 177 1.08 4.97 -2.03
C CYS A 177 2.33 4.14 -1.65
N LEU A 178 3.52 4.63 -1.99
CA LEU A 178 4.79 3.99 -1.66
C LEU A 178 5.10 4.06 -0.17
N VAL A 179 4.93 5.25 0.43
CA VAL A 179 5.14 5.49 1.86
C VAL A 179 4.21 4.61 2.69
N SER A 180 2.95 4.47 2.30
CA SER A 180 2.01 3.61 3.04
C SER A 180 2.39 2.15 2.96
N THR A 181 2.77 1.68 1.77
CA THR A 181 3.25 0.32 1.56
C THR A 181 4.49 0.02 2.42
N GLU A 182 5.48 0.90 2.42
CA GLU A 182 6.70 0.74 3.23
C GLU A 182 6.38 0.82 4.74
N THR A 183 5.62 1.84 5.15
CA THR A 183 5.32 2.07 6.58
C THR A 183 4.56 0.90 7.19
N PHE A 184 3.63 0.28 6.47
CA PHE A 184 2.88 -0.87 6.97
C PHE A 184 3.77 -2.09 7.22
N GLU A 185 4.71 -2.36 6.33
CA GLU A 185 5.70 -3.43 6.55
C GLU A 185 6.66 -3.07 7.70
N CYS A 186 7.12 -1.82 7.76
CA CYS A 186 7.96 -1.31 8.85
C CYS A 186 7.29 -1.45 10.21
N LEU A 187 5.99 -1.21 10.32
CA LEU A 187 5.23 -1.43 11.57
C LEU A 187 5.28 -2.90 12.01
N ILE A 188 5.09 -3.84 11.08
CA ILE A 188 5.16 -5.29 11.37
C ILE A 188 6.58 -5.71 11.74
N ARG A 189 7.59 -5.20 11.02
CA ARG A 189 9.00 -5.58 11.21
C ARG A 189 9.70 -4.84 12.34
N SER A 190 9.09 -3.79 12.87
CA SER A 190 9.74 -2.80 13.74
C SER A 190 11.02 -2.23 13.12
N GLU A 191 10.88 -1.82 11.87
CA GLU A 191 11.89 -1.10 11.09
C GLU A 191 11.45 0.36 10.90
N VAL A 192 12.34 1.26 10.50
CA VAL A 192 12.03 2.69 10.33
C VAL A 192 11.76 3.01 8.86
N PRO A 193 10.64 3.65 8.50
CA PRO A 193 10.35 4.04 7.12
C PRO A 193 11.40 5.01 6.56
N THR A 194 11.57 5.03 5.24
CA THR A 194 12.60 5.83 4.58
C THR A 194 12.32 7.33 4.66
N ILE A 195 11.07 7.73 4.50
CA ILE A 195 10.62 9.12 4.50
C ILE A 195 9.61 9.33 5.62
N ARG A 196 9.85 10.37 6.43
CA ARG A 196 8.87 10.88 7.39
C ARG A 196 8.00 11.93 6.70
N ILE A 197 6.69 11.70 6.67
CA ILE A 197 5.72 12.72 6.26
C ILE A 197 5.52 13.68 7.43
N GLY A 198 5.66 14.98 7.19
CA GLY A 198 5.40 16.01 8.18
C GLY A 198 3.91 16.10 8.50
N GLU A 199 3.58 16.45 9.75
CA GLU A 199 2.19 16.54 10.23
C GLU A 199 1.34 17.49 9.39
N ARG A 200 1.95 18.54 8.84
CA ARG A 200 1.27 19.58 8.05
C ARG A 200 1.38 19.36 6.54
N ASP A 201 2.26 18.47 6.09
CA ASP A 201 2.57 18.26 4.67
C ASP A 201 1.33 17.78 3.88
N ARG A 202 0.39 17.14 4.59
CA ARG A 202 -0.84 16.57 4.03
C ARG A 202 -2.09 16.95 4.84
N CYS A 203 -2.13 18.15 5.40
CA CYS A 203 -3.34 18.69 6.04
C CYS A 203 -4.30 19.30 5.02
N GLY A 204 -5.61 19.09 5.21
CA GLY A 204 -6.63 19.71 4.34
C GLY A 204 -6.68 19.13 2.93
N VAL A 205 -6.09 17.96 2.69
CA VAL A 205 -6.06 17.29 1.38
C VAL A 205 -6.71 15.92 1.47
N VAL A 206 -7.35 15.50 0.37
CA VAL A 206 -7.88 14.14 0.23
C VAL A 206 -6.96 13.38 -0.71
N ASP A 207 -6.29 12.37 -0.18
CA ASP A 207 -5.40 11.48 -0.91
C ASP A 207 -6.20 10.39 -1.62
N ARG A 208 -5.85 10.07 -2.86
CA ARG A 208 -6.61 9.07 -3.64
C ARG A 208 -6.54 7.65 -3.09
N TYR A 209 -5.53 7.30 -2.29
CA TYR A 209 -5.35 5.97 -1.69
C TYR A 209 -5.72 5.99 -0.20
N LEU A 210 -5.31 7.06 0.50
CA LEU A 210 -5.39 7.18 1.96
C LEU A 210 -6.49 8.12 2.45
N GLY A 211 -7.31 8.68 1.55
CA GLY A 211 -8.40 9.58 1.91
C GLY A 211 -7.91 10.71 2.82
N LEU A 212 -8.47 10.78 4.02
CA LEU A 212 -8.16 11.80 5.04
C LEU A 212 -7.04 11.37 6.02
N SER A 213 -6.40 10.23 5.77
CA SER A 213 -5.48 9.58 6.71
C SER A 213 -4.01 9.99 6.53
N SER A 214 -3.67 10.79 5.51
CA SER A 214 -2.28 11.08 5.17
C SER A 214 -1.46 11.70 6.30
N SER A 215 -2.04 12.63 7.09
CA SER A 215 -1.34 13.25 8.21
C SER A 215 -1.07 12.30 9.39
N LEU A 216 -1.78 11.17 9.46
CA LEU A 216 -1.55 10.14 10.48
C LEU A 216 -0.17 9.48 10.32
N PHE A 217 0.41 9.50 9.10
CA PHE A 217 1.69 8.85 8.81
C PHE A 217 2.87 9.48 9.55
N ALA A 218 2.76 10.74 10.00
CA ALA A 218 3.73 11.32 10.92
C ALA A 218 3.84 10.51 12.23
N TYR A 219 2.69 10.10 12.78
CA TYR A 219 2.64 9.34 14.03
C TYR A 219 2.90 7.84 13.82
N LEU A 220 2.53 7.28 12.67
CA LEU A 220 2.93 5.91 12.32
C LEU A 220 4.45 5.79 12.19
N TYR A 221 5.12 6.80 11.66
CA TYR A 221 6.58 6.88 11.63
C TYR A 221 7.16 6.92 13.06
N ASP A 222 6.60 7.73 13.96
CA ASP A 222 7.04 7.76 15.37
C ASP A 222 6.86 6.41 16.08
N LEU A 223 5.78 5.68 15.77
CA LEU A 223 5.57 4.32 16.27
C LEU A 223 6.62 3.34 15.74
N CYS A 224 6.95 3.42 14.45
CA CYS A 224 8.00 2.62 13.85
C CYS A 224 9.35 2.86 14.54
N GLU A 225 9.72 4.12 14.77
CA GLU A 225 10.95 4.47 15.48
C GLU A 225 10.96 3.96 16.92
N ALA A 226 9.84 4.08 17.64
CA ALA A 226 9.73 3.55 19.00
C ALA A 226 9.86 2.02 19.03
N GLY A 227 9.15 1.31 18.14
CA GLY A 227 9.24 -0.15 18.03
C GLY A 227 10.64 -0.63 17.65
N HIS A 228 11.30 0.08 16.72
CA HIS A 228 12.67 -0.21 16.32
C HIS A 228 13.65 -0.06 17.49
N LEU A 229 13.56 1.04 18.25
CA LEU A 229 14.41 1.28 19.42
C LEU A 229 14.21 0.19 20.48
N MET A 230 12.97 -0.23 20.72
CA MET A 230 12.66 -1.31 21.67
C MET A 230 13.23 -2.65 21.20
N LYS A 231 13.13 -2.96 19.90
CA LYS A 231 13.71 -4.16 19.30
C LYS A 231 15.22 -4.22 19.47
N VAL A 232 15.93 -3.16 19.07
CA VAL A 232 17.41 -3.09 19.15
C VAL A 232 17.90 -3.12 20.60
N SER A 233 17.10 -2.60 21.53
CA SER A 233 17.42 -2.60 22.96
C SER A 233 17.06 -3.93 23.67
N GLY A 234 16.59 -4.95 22.93
CA GLY A 234 16.18 -6.24 23.48
C GLY A 234 15.02 -6.11 24.48
N GLY A 235 14.06 -5.22 24.20
CA GLY A 235 12.92 -4.97 25.07
C GLY A 235 13.23 -4.14 26.32
N ARG A 236 14.46 -3.63 26.48
CA ARG A 236 14.76 -2.69 27.57
C ARG A 236 14.07 -1.37 27.32
N VAL A 237 13.08 -1.06 28.15
CA VAL A 237 12.33 0.19 28.09
C VAL A 237 12.90 1.15 29.13
N ASP A 238 13.61 2.18 28.67
CA ASP A 238 14.02 3.28 29.53
C ASP A 238 12.92 4.35 29.67
N ALA A 239 13.14 5.32 30.54
CA ALA A 239 12.18 6.40 30.79
C ALA A 239 11.91 7.26 29.53
N ASP A 240 12.88 7.36 28.62
CA ASP A 240 12.75 8.17 27.41
C ASP A 240 11.85 7.49 26.37
N VAL A 241 11.96 6.17 26.20
CA VAL A 241 11.07 5.38 25.36
C VAL A 241 9.64 5.43 25.89
N VAL A 242 9.43 5.30 27.21
CA VAL A 242 8.08 5.45 27.81
C VAL A 242 7.52 6.83 27.52
N LYS A 243 8.30 7.90 27.77
CA LYS A 243 7.87 9.28 27.53
C LYS A 243 7.53 9.51 26.06
N ARG A 244 8.29 8.89 25.14
CA ARG A 244 8.02 8.96 23.70
C ARG A 244 6.70 8.27 23.35
N LEU A 245 6.46 7.06 23.85
CA LEU A 245 5.20 6.34 23.63
C LEU A 245 4.00 7.12 24.19
N GLU A 246 4.12 7.72 25.38
CA GLU A 246 3.04 8.55 25.94
C GLU A 246 2.80 9.82 25.14
N THR A 247 3.86 10.42 24.58
CA THR A 247 3.73 11.56 23.66
C THR A 247 2.95 11.16 22.41
N VAL A 248 3.31 10.05 21.77
CA VAL A 248 2.61 9.52 20.59
C VAL A 248 1.17 9.16 20.94
N ARG A 249 0.91 8.56 22.10
CA ARG A 249 -0.44 8.24 22.60
C ARG A 249 -1.27 9.51 22.75
N GLY A 250 -0.71 10.57 23.33
CA GLY A 250 -1.35 11.88 23.47
C GLY A 250 -1.71 12.49 22.11
N SER A 251 -0.76 12.51 21.17
CA SER A 251 -0.97 13.00 19.81
C SER A 251 -2.04 12.20 19.06
N LEU A 252 -1.97 10.87 19.09
CA LEU A 252 -3.01 10.00 18.51
C LEU A 252 -4.37 10.18 19.18
N GLY A 253 -4.42 10.48 20.48
CA GLY A 253 -5.64 10.77 21.24
C GLY A 253 -6.33 12.05 20.79
N GLN A 254 -5.56 13.07 20.38
CA GLN A 254 -6.07 14.35 19.91
C GLN A 254 -6.26 14.42 18.40
N TRP A 255 -5.55 13.56 17.65
CA TRP A 255 -5.59 13.56 16.20
C TRP A 255 -7.00 13.30 15.66
N LYS A 256 -7.36 14.12 14.69
CA LYS A 256 -8.56 13.99 13.86
C LYS A 256 -8.16 14.27 12.41
N PRO A 257 -8.80 13.61 11.43
CA PRO A 257 -8.62 13.98 10.04
C PRO A 257 -8.94 15.47 9.83
N SER A 258 -8.20 16.13 8.95
CA SER A 258 -8.42 17.53 8.55
C SER A 258 -9.05 17.57 7.15
N PRO A 259 -10.39 17.43 7.04
CA PRO A 259 -11.06 17.46 5.74
C PRO A 259 -11.00 18.86 5.12
N PRO A 260 -10.91 18.97 3.78
CA PRO A 260 -11.11 20.26 3.12
C PRO A 260 -12.56 20.73 3.31
N PRO A 261 -12.83 22.05 3.24
CA PRO A 261 -14.17 22.61 3.42
C PRO A 261 -15.21 22.08 2.42
N ASP A 262 -14.75 21.68 1.23
CA ASP A 262 -15.57 21.25 0.09
C ASP A 262 -15.72 19.71 -0.04
N LEU A 263 -15.44 18.97 1.04
CA LEU A 263 -15.43 17.50 1.03
C LEU A 263 -16.77 16.90 0.57
N VAL A 264 -17.89 17.43 1.07
CA VAL A 264 -19.23 16.85 0.84
C VAL A 264 -19.76 17.22 -0.54
N GLU A 265 -19.31 18.34 -1.09
CA GLU A 265 -19.63 18.80 -2.44
C GLU A 265 -18.85 18.03 -3.50
N ARG A 266 -17.59 17.63 -3.20
CA ARG A 266 -16.70 16.98 -4.15
C ARG A 266 -16.81 15.47 -4.23
N PHE A 267 -17.25 14.82 -3.16
CA PHE A 267 -17.24 13.37 -3.05
C PHE A 267 -18.62 12.82 -2.71
N THR A 268 -18.88 11.61 -3.20
CA THR A 268 -20.12 10.90 -2.89
C THR A 268 -20.20 10.54 -1.42
N ARG A 269 -21.42 10.32 -0.90
CA ARG A 269 -21.62 9.90 0.50
C ARG A 269 -20.84 8.62 0.83
N SER A 270 -20.84 7.63 -0.07
CA SER A 270 -20.11 6.37 0.13
C SER A 270 -18.60 6.58 0.22
N GLU A 271 -18.05 7.50 -0.57
CA GLU A 271 -16.63 7.87 -0.51
C GLU A 271 -16.28 8.55 0.81
N VAL A 272 -17.11 9.51 1.25
CA VAL A 272 -16.90 10.19 2.54
C VAL A 272 -16.97 9.20 3.71
N VAL A 273 -17.92 8.27 3.69
CA VAL A 273 -17.99 7.18 4.69
C VAL A 273 -16.72 6.34 4.66
N GLY A 274 -16.25 5.93 3.47
CA GLY A 274 -15.02 5.17 3.32
C GLY A 274 -13.78 5.90 3.85
N MET A 275 -13.63 7.19 3.54
CA MET A 275 -12.52 8.04 4.01
C MET A 275 -12.49 8.18 5.54
N LEU A 276 -13.65 8.43 6.15
CA LEU A 276 -13.75 8.58 7.61
C LEU A 276 -13.51 7.25 8.33
N ALA A 277 -14.07 6.15 7.81
CA ALA A 277 -13.84 4.81 8.33
C ALA A 277 -12.36 4.43 8.22
N GLN A 278 -11.71 4.67 7.08
CA GLN A 278 -10.27 4.42 6.88
C GLN A 278 -9.42 5.17 7.92
N ALA A 279 -9.67 6.47 8.08
CA ALA A 279 -8.97 7.32 9.05
C ALA A 279 -9.14 6.80 10.48
N LYS A 280 -10.36 6.39 10.84
CA LYS A 280 -10.67 5.83 12.17
C LYS A 280 -9.97 4.50 12.40
N VAL A 281 -10.03 3.56 11.45
CA VAL A 281 -9.44 2.22 11.63
C VAL A 281 -7.91 2.30 11.69
N LEU A 282 -7.27 3.14 10.87
CA LEU A 282 -5.82 3.33 10.92
C LEU A 282 -5.38 3.95 12.24
N ARG A 283 -6.14 4.92 12.76
CA ARG A 283 -5.86 5.51 14.07
C ARG A 283 -6.03 4.52 15.22
N LEU A 284 -7.13 3.75 15.24
CA LEU A 284 -7.34 2.70 16.23
C LEU A 284 -6.24 1.62 16.15
N SER A 285 -5.78 1.34 14.93
CA SER A 285 -4.69 0.42 14.68
C SER A 285 -3.38 0.90 15.27
N ALA A 286 -3.05 2.18 15.08
CA ALA A 286 -1.89 2.82 15.69
C ALA A 286 -1.93 2.73 17.23
N LEU A 287 -3.10 2.95 17.84
CA LEU A 287 -3.30 2.80 19.28
C LEU A 287 -3.12 1.36 19.76
N LEU A 288 -3.60 0.37 18.99
CA LEU A 288 -3.42 -1.04 19.31
C LEU A 288 -1.95 -1.47 19.23
N ILE A 289 -1.24 -1.03 18.20
CA ILE A 289 0.19 -1.25 18.04
C ILE A 289 0.95 -0.62 19.22
N LEU A 290 0.66 0.63 19.56
CA LEU A 290 1.24 1.32 20.72
C LEU A 290 1.00 0.54 22.02
N HIS A 291 -0.22 0.02 22.21
CA HIS A 291 -0.56 -0.83 23.35
C HIS A 291 0.31 -2.09 23.39
N ARG A 292 0.48 -2.79 22.27
CA ARG A 292 1.26 -4.03 22.17
C ARG A 292 2.76 -3.85 22.14
N LEU A 293 3.25 -2.65 21.84
CA LEU A 293 4.64 -2.28 22.12
C LEU A 293 4.89 -2.24 23.64
N ARG A 294 3.95 -1.68 24.40
CA ARG A 294 4.06 -1.53 25.86
C ARG A 294 3.79 -2.82 26.62
N TYR A 295 2.80 -3.60 26.19
CA TYR A 295 2.34 -4.80 26.89
C TYR A 295 2.36 -6.01 25.96
N PRO A 296 3.00 -7.12 26.37
CA PRO A 296 3.01 -8.34 25.55
C PRO A 296 1.60 -8.92 25.42
N TYR A 297 1.40 -9.76 24.41
CA TYR A 297 0.16 -10.54 24.26
C TYR A 297 -0.11 -11.39 25.50
N GLY A 298 -1.37 -11.44 25.95
CA GLY A 298 -1.75 -12.10 27.22
C GLY A 298 -1.78 -11.14 28.41
N GLN A 299 -1.24 -9.93 28.28
CA GLN A 299 -1.30 -8.88 29.29
C GLN A 299 -2.12 -7.68 28.81
N HIS A 300 -2.91 -7.10 29.72
CA HIS A 300 -3.79 -5.96 29.42
C HIS A 300 -4.71 -6.18 28.20
N ASP A 301 -5.12 -7.44 27.96
CA ASP A 301 -5.87 -7.86 26.78
C ASP A 301 -7.27 -7.23 26.68
N LYS A 302 -7.85 -6.77 27.79
CA LYS A 302 -9.16 -6.12 27.79
C LYS A 302 -9.18 -4.86 26.92
N GLU A 303 -8.15 -4.01 27.02
CA GLU A 303 -8.05 -2.78 26.21
C GLU A 303 -7.75 -3.12 24.74
N ALA A 304 -6.82 -4.05 24.50
CA ALA A 304 -6.47 -4.52 23.16
C ALA A 304 -7.68 -5.11 22.42
N LEU A 305 -8.47 -5.94 23.09
CA LEU A 305 -9.67 -6.56 22.53
C LEU A 305 -10.77 -5.54 22.24
N GLN A 306 -10.90 -4.47 23.05
CA GLN A 306 -11.81 -3.37 22.76
C GLN A 306 -11.40 -2.64 21.48
N LEU A 307 -10.11 -2.35 21.30
CA LEU A 307 -9.60 -1.74 20.07
C LEU A 307 -9.79 -2.65 18.85
N SER A 308 -9.47 -3.94 18.96
CA SER A 308 -9.70 -4.93 17.90
C SER A 308 -11.17 -5.02 17.49
N ARG A 309 -12.09 -5.09 18.46
CA ARG A 309 -13.55 -5.08 18.19
C ARG A 309 -14.00 -3.79 17.52
N ALA A 310 -13.46 -2.64 17.93
CA ALA A 310 -13.78 -1.36 17.31
C ALA A 310 -13.30 -1.29 15.85
N ILE A 311 -12.09 -1.78 15.56
CA ILE A 311 -11.53 -1.84 14.20
C ILE A 311 -12.40 -2.73 13.30
N THR A 312 -12.66 -3.96 13.72
CA THR A 312 -13.46 -4.92 12.93
C THR A 312 -14.91 -4.49 12.75
N ALA A 313 -15.52 -3.89 13.77
CA ALA A 313 -16.86 -3.33 13.68
C ALA A 313 -16.93 -2.17 12.68
N GLU A 314 -15.98 -1.24 12.71
CA GLU A 314 -15.94 -0.09 11.80
C GLU A 314 -15.76 -0.54 10.34
N ILE A 315 -14.83 -1.48 10.08
CA ILE A 315 -14.66 -2.07 8.74
C ILE A 315 -15.96 -2.71 8.28
N GLY A 316 -16.63 -3.50 9.13
CA GLY A 316 -17.89 -4.14 8.81
C GLY A 316 -19.04 -3.15 8.55
N ILE A 317 -19.13 -2.06 9.31
CA ILE A 317 -20.12 -0.99 9.12
C ILE A 317 -19.91 -0.31 7.78
N ALA A 318 -18.66 0.04 7.46
CA ALA A 318 -18.34 0.72 6.22
C ALA A 318 -18.55 -0.19 5.00
N LEU A 319 -18.17 -1.47 5.09
CA LEU A 319 -18.43 -2.46 4.04
C LEU A 319 -19.94 -2.59 3.76
N ARG A 320 -20.76 -2.75 4.80
CA ARG A 320 -22.24 -2.82 4.64
C ARG A 320 -22.84 -1.53 4.08
N SER A 321 -22.32 -0.38 4.51
CA SER A 321 -22.84 0.94 4.11
C SER A 321 -22.47 1.33 2.68
N THR A 322 -21.27 0.93 2.23
CA THR A 322 -20.71 1.35 0.94
C THR A 322 -20.76 0.27 -0.13
N GLY A 323 -20.97 -1.00 0.26
CA GLY A 323 -20.94 -2.16 -0.63
C GLY A 323 -19.53 -2.53 -1.14
N ARG A 324 -18.48 -1.93 -0.57
CA ARG A 324 -17.09 -2.13 -0.99
C ARG A 324 -16.13 -2.17 0.18
N SER A 325 -15.03 -2.89 0.03
CA SER A 325 -13.89 -2.79 0.94
C SER A 325 -13.26 -1.38 0.87
N ILE A 326 -12.66 -0.99 1.99
CA ILE A 326 -11.89 0.25 2.11
C ILE A 326 -10.41 -0.08 1.79
N PRO A 327 -9.77 0.63 0.85
CA PRO A 327 -8.34 0.47 0.59
C PRO A 327 -7.49 0.65 1.85
N CYS A 328 -6.28 0.09 1.87
CA CYS A 328 -5.33 0.24 2.99
C CYS A 328 -5.84 -0.23 4.37
N THR A 329 -6.87 -1.10 4.43
CA THR A 329 -7.39 -1.67 5.69
C THR A 329 -6.95 -3.11 5.96
N ALA A 330 -6.20 -3.72 5.05
CA ALA A 330 -5.69 -5.09 5.23
C ALA A 330 -4.82 -5.23 6.49
N LEU A 331 -3.88 -4.30 6.71
CA LEU A 331 -3.09 -4.28 7.95
C LEU A 331 -3.98 -4.06 9.18
N PRO A 332 -4.79 -2.97 9.29
CA PRO A 332 -5.77 -2.82 10.38
C PRO A 332 -6.59 -4.06 10.71
N TYR A 333 -7.09 -4.75 9.69
CA TYR A 333 -7.84 -5.98 9.86
C TYR A 333 -6.99 -7.10 10.45
N THR A 334 -5.78 -7.29 9.92
CA THR A 334 -4.84 -8.32 10.38
C THR A 334 -4.44 -8.12 11.84
N ILE A 335 -4.07 -6.90 12.22
CA ILE A 335 -3.65 -6.61 13.58
C ILE A 335 -4.78 -6.77 14.59
N ALA A 336 -6.03 -6.48 14.20
CA ALA A 336 -7.18 -6.71 15.04
C ALA A 336 -7.43 -8.22 15.20
N GLY A 337 -7.20 -9.00 14.13
CA GLY A 337 -7.25 -10.45 14.14
C GLY A 337 -6.20 -11.09 15.06
N PHE A 338 -5.02 -10.50 15.21
CA PHE A 338 -4.00 -10.99 16.16
C PHE A 338 -4.51 -11.10 17.58
N GLU A 339 -5.46 -10.25 17.98
CA GLU A 339 -6.01 -10.22 19.34
C GLU A 339 -6.94 -11.40 19.64
N ILE A 340 -7.44 -12.09 18.62
CA ILE A 340 -8.43 -13.16 18.76
C ILE A 340 -7.79 -14.47 19.22
N THR A 341 -8.32 -15.05 20.30
CA THR A 341 -7.85 -16.32 20.89
C THR A 341 -8.84 -17.47 20.68
N GLU A 342 -10.14 -17.19 20.61
CA GLU A 342 -11.19 -18.21 20.47
C GLU A 342 -11.23 -18.80 19.06
N ALA A 343 -11.22 -20.13 18.94
CA ALA A 343 -11.16 -20.84 17.66
C ALA A 343 -12.31 -20.49 16.70
N GLU A 344 -13.55 -20.42 17.19
CA GLU A 344 -14.73 -20.05 16.38
C GLU A 344 -14.60 -18.62 15.84
N THR A 345 -14.14 -17.70 16.69
CA THR A 345 -13.94 -16.29 16.31
C THR A 345 -12.78 -16.15 15.33
N ARG A 346 -11.70 -16.94 15.46
CA ARG A 346 -10.59 -17.00 14.48
C ARG A 346 -11.08 -17.47 13.11
N ALA A 347 -11.90 -18.52 13.06
CA ALA A 347 -12.52 -18.98 11.81
C ALA A 347 -13.34 -17.86 11.15
N ALA A 348 -14.18 -17.17 11.92
CA ALA A 348 -14.97 -16.04 11.43
C ALA A 348 -14.13 -14.84 10.95
N VAL A 349 -12.91 -14.66 11.47
CA VAL A 349 -11.93 -13.68 10.94
C VAL A 349 -11.39 -14.16 9.59
N VAL A 350 -10.99 -15.43 9.47
CA VAL A 350 -10.45 -15.99 8.22
C VAL A 350 -11.50 -15.94 7.10
N ASP A 351 -12.75 -16.28 7.39
CA ASP A 351 -13.84 -16.31 6.41
C ASP A 351 -14.12 -14.92 5.81
N LYS A 352 -13.91 -13.85 6.59
CA LYS A 352 -14.15 -12.46 6.15
C LYS A 352 -13.00 -11.83 5.37
N ILE A 353 -11.86 -12.52 5.24
CA ILE A 353 -10.68 -11.97 4.55
C ILE A 353 -11.02 -11.62 3.09
N ASP A 354 -11.82 -12.44 2.41
CA ASP A 354 -12.10 -12.21 0.99
C ASP A 354 -13.01 -10.98 0.76
N ASP A 355 -13.83 -10.63 1.76
CA ASP A 355 -14.68 -9.44 1.74
C ASP A 355 -13.91 -8.16 2.08
N VAL A 356 -12.93 -8.26 2.99
CA VAL A 356 -12.21 -7.10 3.53
C VAL A 356 -10.93 -6.81 2.76
N VAL A 357 -10.21 -7.84 2.31
CA VAL A 357 -8.93 -7.73 1.61
C VAL A 357 -9.15 -8.03 0.14
N THR A 358 -9.57 -7.03 -0.63
CA THR A 358 -10.02 -7.22 -2.02
C THR A 358 -8.97 -6.84 -3.07
N PHE A 359 -7.79 -6.42 -2.62
CA PHE A 359 -6.72 -5.91 -3.47
C PHE A 359 -6.21 -6.96 -4.45
N SER A 360 -5.72 -8.09 -3.93
CA SER A 360 -5.28 -9.24 -4.71
C SER A 360 -5.45 -10.52 -3.91
N ARG A 361 -5.47 -11.66 -4.61
CA ARG A 361 -5.44 -12.99 -3.97
C ARG A 361 -4.18 -13.18 -3.13
N GLN A 362 -3.05 -12.62 -3.55
CA GLN A 362 -1.81 -12.75 -2.80
C GLN A 362 -1.85 -11.95 -1.49
N SER A 363 -2.45 -10.76 -1.47
CA SER A 363 -2.67 -10.02 -0.23
C SER A 363 -3.56 -10.81 0.74
N GLN A 364 -4.61 -11.46 0.24
CA GLN A 364 -5.48 -12.32 1.07
C GLN A 364 -4.69 -13.50 1.67
N LEU A 365 -3.87 -14.18 0.86
CA LEU A 365 -3.02 -15.29 1.33
C LEU A 365 -1.95 -14.83 2.32
N GLN A 366 -1.40 -13.63 2.13
CA GLN A 366 -0.44 -13.05 3.07
C GLN A 366 -1.09 -12.75 4.42
N VAL A 367 -2.30 -12.16 4.42
CA VAL A 367 -3.05 -11.92 5.66
C VAL A 367 -3.37 -13.22 6.39
N ARG A 368 -3.82 -14.27 5.67
CA ARG A 368 -4.06 -15.61 6.26
C ARG A 368 -2.80 -16.17 6.92
N ARG A 369 -1.68 -16.18 6.19
CA ARG A 369 -0.38 -16.67 6.70
C ARG A 369 0.04 -15.91 7.95
N LEU A 370 -0.05 -14.59 7.91
CA LEU A 370 0.35 -13.72 9.02
C LEU A 370 -0.51 -13.96 10.27
N LEU A 371 -1.83 -14.11 10.11
CA LEU A 371 -2.72 -14.45 11.22
C LEU A 371 -2.36 -15.82 11.83
N SER A 372 -2.19 -16.85 10.99
CA SER A 372 -1.81 -18.19 11.44
C SER A 372 -0.49 -18.18 12.22
N SER A 373 0.58 -17.59 11.66
CA SER A 373 1.88 -17.53 12.33
C SER A 373 1.82 -16.85 13.70
N VAL A 374 1.07 -15.75 13.83
CA VAL A 374 0.94 -15.05 15.12
C VAL A 374 0.06 -15.82 16.10
N TRP A 375 -1.02 -16.46 15.64
CA TRP A 375 -1.85 -17.30 16.49
C TRP A 375 -1.08 -18.51 17.02
N ASP A 376 -0.31 -19.19 16.17
CA ASP A 376 0.53 -20.33 16.57
C ASP A 376 1.56 -19.92 17.62
N ALA A 377 2.22 -18.78 17.42
CA ALA A 377 3.20 -18.25 18.38
C ALA A 377 2.54 -17.88 19.73
N ARG A 378 1.34 -17.28 19.70
CA ARG A 378 0.58 -16.97 20.91
C ARG A 378 0.13 -18.23 21.65
N ASP A 379 -0.35 -19.23 20.92
CA ASP A 379 -0.82 -20.50 21.50
C ASP A 379 0.34 -21.32 22.08
N GLY A 380 1.56 -21.11 21.58
CA GLY A 380 2.80 -21.67 22.13
C GLY A 380 3.22 -21.12 23.51
N GLY A 381 2.59 -20.02 23.98
CA GLY A 381 2.84 -19.44 25.30
C GLY A 381 3.97 -18.41 25.36
N ASP A 382 4.48 -17.97 24.21
CA ASP A 382 5.54 -16.98 24.14
C ASP A 382 5.06 -15.61 24.65
N GLN A 383 5.90 -14.92 25.43
CA GLN A 383 5.66 -13.51 25.80
C GLN A 383 6.07 -12.63 24.63
N ILE A 384 5.16 -12.50 23.66
CA ILE A 384 5.39 -11.77 22.41
C ILE A 384 5.02 -10.30 22.63
N HIS A 385 5.96 -9.39 22.39
CA HIS A 385 5.64 -7.97 22.19
C HIS A 385 5.39 -7.68 20.71
N TRP A 386 4.79 -6.52 20.42
CA TRP A 386 4.60 -6.08 19.04
C TRP A 386 5.91 -6.10 18.22
N PHE A 387 7.03 -5.71 18.83
CA PHE A 387 8.31 -5.61 18.12
C PHE A 387 8.95 -6.96 17.75
N ASP A 388 8.43 -8.06 18.30
CA ASP A 388 8.85 -9.43 17.99
C ASP A 388 8.05 -10.03 16.82
N ILE A 389 6.89 -9.45 16.46
CA ILE A 389 5.99 -9.99 15.42
C ILE A 389 6.73 -10.26 14.11
N GLY A 390 7.60 -9.33 13.70
CA GLY A 390 8.40 -9.44 12.47
C GLY A 390 9.28 -10.69 12.39
N ASP A 391 9.62 -11.33 13.51
CA ASP A 391 10.47 -12.52 13.53
C ASP A 391 9.65 -13.79 13.24
N TYR A 392 8.36 -13.80 13.58
CA TYR A 392 7.41 -14.85 13.22
C TYR A 392 6.94 -14.76 11.76
N VAL A 393 7.00 -13.56 11.16
CA VAL A 393 6.67 -13.35 9.74
C VAL A 393 7.76 -13.88 8.80
N ARG A 394 9.04 -13.81 9.22
CA ARG A 394 10.18 -14.28 8.40
C ARG A 394 10.32 -15.80 8.38
N GLN A 395 9.69 -16.52 9.31
CA GLN A 395 9.90 -17.94 9.53
C GLN A 395 9.07 -18.88 8.65
N THR A 396 8.15 -18.39 7.80
CA THR A 396 7.55 -19.27 6.77
C THR A 396 8.62 -19.70 5.78
N PRO A 397 9.03 -20.99 5.77
CA PRO A 397 9.97 -21.47 4.77
C PRO A 397 9.27 -21.43 3.42
N SER A 398 9.94 -20.92 2.40
CA SER A 398 9.67 -21.34 1.03
C SER A 398 9.97 -22.83 0.95
N THR A 399 8.98 -23.68 1.20
CA THR A 399 9.10 -25.14 1.06
C THR A 399 9.26 -25.50 -0.41
N TRP A 400 10.51 -25.40 -0.88
CA TRP A 400 11.05 -26.05 -2.08
C TRP A 400 12.18 -27.02 -1.71
N ALA A 401 12.16 -27.54 -0.49
CA ALA A 401 13.05 -28.59 -0.03
C ALA A 401 12.22 -29.60 0.76
N ASP A 402 11.47 -30.45 0.05
CA ASP A 402 11.06 -31.80 0.48
C ASP A 402 10.34 -32.55 -0.67
N ALA A 403 10.93 -32.48 -1.86
CA ALA A 403 10.56 -33.33 -3.00
C ALA A 403 11.80 -33.93 -3.65
N GLN A 404 12.78 -34.35 -2.84
CA GLN A 404 13.81 -35.31 -3.26
C GLN A 404 14.07 -36.27 -2.10
N GLY A 405 13.14 -37.21 -1.94
CA GLY A 405 13.27 -38.36 -1.06
C GLY A 405 12.77 -39.60 -1.77
N THR A 406 13.74 -40.44 -2.19
CA THR A 406 13.63 -41.89 -2.35
C THR A 406 12.58 -42.44 -3.34
N THR A 407 13.03 -42.77 -4.55
CA THR A 407 13.20 -44.17 -4.99
C THR A 407 14.26 -44.26 -6.06
#